data_AF-A0A8C0BFX0-F1
#
_entry.id   AF-A0A8C0BFX0-F1
#
_cell.length_a   1.000
_cell.length_b   1.000
_cell.length_c   1.000
_cell.angle_alpha   90.00
_cell.angle_beta   90.00
_cell.angle_gamma   90.00
#
_symmetry.space_group_name_H-M   'P 1'
#
loop_
_entity.id
_entity.type
_entity.pdbx_description
1 polymer ?
#
loop_
_entity_poly.entity_id
_entity_poly.type
_entity_poly.pdbx_seq_one_letter_code
_entity_poly.pdbx_strand_id
1 'polypeptide(L)'
;SEKHPTPPPPPRFCSYQKFANCYRCFYKLQPEVTRSIYDQFISQLQTSVKDEIQEVKNEGNLELLFNSLDKMVEEAKNQEEPAWRPSGIPEEDIRSAMVPYLLKHRSYLRKILKEKEEENRKVAESVLAGRNRVGELQQLIQARKQAWQAISKEQRELIMTFKEPQ
;
A
#
# COMPACT_ATOMS: atom_id res chain seq x y z
N SER A 1 -21.89 36.69 -17.35
CA SER A 1 -22.31 36.27 -18.69
C SER A 1 -21.10 35.84 -19.50
N GLU A 2 -20.64 34.62 -19.28
CA GLU A 2 -19.59 34.00 -20.08
C GLU A 2 -20.17 33.62 -21.44
N LYS A 3 -19.76 34.36 -22.48
CA LYS A 3 -20.00 33.95 -23.86
C LYS A 3 -19.08 32.78 -24.15
N HIS A 4 -19.62 31.56 -24.10
CA HIS A 4 -18.94 30.42 -24.70
C HIS A 4 -18.62 30.76 -26.17
N PRO A 5 -17.36 30.66 -26.61
CA PRO A 5 -17.02 30.90 -28.00
C PRO A 5 -17.69 29.84 -28.84
N THR A 6 -18.58 30.28 -29.74
CA THR A 6 -19.17 29.43 -30.78
C THR A 6 -18.04 28.77 -31.56
N PRO A 7 -18.06 27.43 -31.71
CA PRO A 7 -17.01 26.72 -32.42
C PRO A 7 -16.91 27.23 -33.86
N PRO A 8 -15.69 27.42 -34.39
CA PRO A 8 -15.50 27.87 -35.76
C PRO A 8 -16.17 26.89 -36.72
N PRO A 9 -16.78 27.39 -37.82
CA PRO A 9 -17.40 26.51 -38.81
C PRO A 9 -16.35 25.54 -39.34
N PRO A 10 -16.66 24.23 -39.42
CA PRO A 10 -15.68 23.25 -39.83
C PRO A 10 -15.14 23.57 -41.23
N PRO A 11 -13.86 23.33 -41.48
CA PRO A 11 -13.24 23.55 -42.79
C PRO A 11 -14.01 22.78 -43.87
N ARG A 12 -14.36 23.49 -44.95
CA ARG A 12 -15.15 22.96 -46.09
C ARG A 12 -14.26 22.08 -46.99
N PHE A 13 -13.82 20.93 -46.49
CA PHE A 13 -12.99 19.98 -47.26
C PHE A 13 -13.75 19.39 -48.46
N CYS A 14 -15.06 19.24 -48.35
CA CYS A 14 -15.96 18.99 -49.48
C CYS A 14 -16.74 20.27 -49.76
N SER A 15 -16.52 20.88 -50.94
CA SER A 15 -17.37 21.97 -51.41
C SER A 15 -18.34 21.43 -52.47
N TYR A 16 -19.59 21.91 -52.42
CA TYR A 16 -20.60 21.53 -53.40
C TYR A 16 -20.13 21.78 -54.85
N GLN A 17 -19.39 22.86 -55.08
CA GLN A 17 -18.80 23.17 -56.39
C GLN A 17 -17.85 22.08 -56.90
N LYS A 18 -17.01 21.51 -56.04
CA LYS A 18 -16.13 20.40 -56.42
C LYS A 18 -16.95 19.14 -56.73
N PHE A 19 -17.96 18.85 -55.92
CA PHE A 19 -18.86 17.72 -56.13
C PHE A 19 -19.64 17.83 -57.44
N ALA A 20 -20.29 18.96 -57.70
CA ALA A 20 -21.05 19.21 -58.92
C ALA A 20 -20.15 19.22 -60.18
N ASN A 21 -18.90 19.69 -60.05
CA ASN A 21 -17.91 19.66 -61.13
C ASN A 21 -17.49 18.24 -61.54
N CYS A 22 -17.55 17.26 -60.61
CA CYS A 22 -17.28 15.85 -60.93
C CYS A 22 -18.50 15.16 -61.59
N TYR A 23 -19.72 15.65 -61.31
CA TYR A 23 -20.98 15.09 -61.82
C TYR A 23 -21.69 16.04 -62.81
N ARG A 24 -20.95 16.67 -63.72
CA ARG A 24 -21.47 17.72 -64.63
C ARG A 24 -22.67 17.29 -65.47
N CYS A 25 -22.67 16.06 -65.99
CA CYS A 25 -23.76 15.57 -66.85
C CYS A 25 -25.08 15.46 -66.07
N PHE A 26 -25.01 15.00 -64.82
CA PHE A 26 -26.16 14.83 -63.94
C PHE A 26 -26.64 16.16 -63.37
N TYR A 27 -25.70 17.04 -62.99
CA TYR A 27 -26.00 18.40 -62.53
C TYR A 27 -26.76 19.24 -63.59
N LYS A 28 -26.40 19.11 -64.87
CA LYS A 28 -27.08 19.83 -65.97
C LYS A 28 -28.51 19.37 -66.21
N LEU A 29 -28.81 18.10 -65.92
CA LEU A 29 -30.15 17.52 -66.09
C LEU A 29 -31.04 17.83 -64.87
N GLN A 30 -30.52 17.66 -63.66
CA GLN A 30 -31.29 17.82 -62.43
C GLN A 30 -30.44 18.41 -61.28
N PRO A 31 -30.32 19.75 -61.22
CA PRO A 31 -29.47 20.42 -60.23
C PRO A 31 -30.00 20.32 -58.80
N GLU A 32 -31.33 20.27 -58.62
CA GLU A 32 -31.95 20.14 -57.28
C GLU A 32 -31.66 18.78 -56.64
N VAL A 33 -31.77 17.70 -57.41
CA VAL A 33 -31.44 16.34 -56.94
C VAL A 33 -29.95 16.20 -56.65
N THR A 34 -29.09 16.77 -57.50
CA THR A 34 -27.63 16.77 -57.27
C THR A 34 -27.28 17.48 -55.95
N ARG A 35 -27.98 18.57 -55.62
CA ARG A 35 -27.81 19.30 -54.37
C ARG A 35 -28.32 18.50 -53.16
N SER A 36 -29.50 17.90 -53.28
CA SER A 36 -30.07 17.05 -52.23
C SER A 36 -29.17 15.85 -51.90
N ILE A 37 -28.60 15.17 -52.91
CA ILE A 37 -27.67 14.05 -52.71
C ILE A 37 -26.40 14.52 -51.99
N TYR A 38 -25.85 15.68 -52.37
CA TYR A 38 -24.68 16.24 -51.70
C TYR A 38 -24.97 16.57 -50.23
N ASP A 39 -26.08 17.25 -49.97
CA ASP A 39 -26.47 17.63 -48.61
C ASP A 39 -26.70 16.38 -47.74
N GLN A 40 -27.31 15.34 -48.31
CA GLN A 40 -27.48 14.04 -47.65
C GLN A 40 -26.13 13.36 -47.37
N PHE A 41 -25.23 13.31 -48.35
CA PHE A 41 -23.89 12.72 -48.19
C PHE A 41 -23.10 13.41 -47.08
N ILE A 42 -23.08 14.75 -47.07
CA ILE A 42 -22.36 15.51 -46.05
C ILE A 42 -22.99 15.30 -44.67
N SER A 43 -24.32 15.32 -44.58
CA SER A 43 -25.03 15.11 -43.31
C SER A 43 -24.76 13.72 -42.77
N GLN A 44 -24.86 12.68 -43.60
CA GLN A 44 -24.61 11.30 -43.20
C GLN A 44 -23.15 11.08 -42.78
N LEU A 45 -22.18 11.63 -43.53
CA LEU A 45 -20.77 11.54 -43.19
C LEU A 45 -20.47 12.24 -41.84
N GLN A 46 -21.01 13.45 -41.63
CA GLN A 46 -20.82 14.18 -40.39
C GLN A 46 -21.45 13.47 -39.20
N THR A 47 -22.64 12.90 -39.37
CA THR A 47 -23.31 12.12 -38.32
C THR A 47 -22.53 10.85 -38.04
N SER A 48 -22.17 10.07 -39.06
CA SER A 48 -21.39 8.84 -38.89
C SER A 48 -20.05 9.07 -38.19
N VAL A 49 -19.31 10.12 -38.54
CA VAL A 49 -18.05 10.44 -37.85
C VAL A 49 -18.28 10.85 -36.39
N LYS A 50 -19.34 11.61 -36.10
CA LYS A 50 -19.66 12.00 -34.71
C LYS A 50 -20.11 10.81 -33.87
N ASP A 51 -20.93 9.95 -34.46
CA ASP A 51 -21.44 8.75 -33.81
C ASP A 51 -20.28 7.79 -33.52
N GLU A 52 -19.38 7.57 -34.48
CA GLU A 52 -18.16 6.76 -34.28
C GLU A 52 -17.29 7.31 -33.15
N ILE A 53 -17.05 8.63 -33.11
CA ILE A 53 -16.28 9.25 -32.01
C ILE A 53 -17.00 9.06 -30.67
N GLN A 54 -18.33 9.20 -30.66
CA GLN A 54 -19.12 9.03 -29.45
C GLN A 54 -19.13 7.57 -28.98
N GLU A 55 -19.17 6.61 -29.90
CA GLU A 55 -19.02 5.18 -29.63
C GLU A 55 -17.66 4.88 -29.02
N VAL A 56 -16.55 5.31 -29.64
CA VAL A 56 -15.19 5.16 -29.09
C VAL A 56 -15.08 5.81 -27.71
N LYS A 57 -15.69 6.98 -27.50
CA LYS A 57 -15.71 7.67 -26.21
C LYS A 57 -16.45 6.87 -25.14
N ASN A 58 -17.57 6.25 -25.51
CA ASN A 58 -18.40 5.44 -24.61
C ASN A 58 -17.73 4.09 -24.30
N GLU A 59 -17.21 3.39 -25.31
CA GLU A 59 -16.50 2.11 -25.17
C GLU A 59 -15.27 2.24 -24.27
N GLY A 60 -14.48 3.29 -24.50
CA GLY A 60 -13.31 3.59 -23.69
C GLY A 60 -13.62 4.25 -22.34
N ASN A 61 -14.91 4.52 -22.04
CA ASN A 61 -15.34 5.28 -20.87
C ASN A 61 -14.52 6.58 -20.66
N LEU A 62 -14.21 7.24 -21.76
CA LEU A 62 -13.20 8.30 -21.80
C LEU A 62 -13.63 9.54 -21.02
N GLU A 63 -14.93 9.81 -20.92
CA GLU A 63 -15.43 10.92 -20.12
C GLU A 63 -15.03 10.78 -18.64
N LEU A 64 -15.24 9.60 -18.04
CA LEU A 64 -14.84 9.35 -16.66
C LEU A 64 -13.32 9.36 -16.50
N LEU A 65 -12.58 8.80 -17.46
CA LEU A 65 -11.12 8.80 -17.44
C LEU A 65 -10.53 10.22 -17.50
N PHE A 66 -11.01 11.06 -18.43
CA PHE A 66 -10.55 12.44 -18.57
C PHE A 66 -10.94 13.30 -17.37
N ASN A 67 -12.16 13.14 -16.84
CA ASN A 67 -12.55 13.83 -15.60
C ASN A 67 -11.65 13.43 -14.42
N SER A 68 -11.27 12.15 -14.31
CA SER A 68 -10.34 11.69 -13.28
C SER A 68 -8.92 12.23 -13.50
N LEU A 69 -8.47 12.33 -14.77
CA LEU A 69 -7.17 12.89 -15.11
C LEU A 69 -7.10 14.38 -14.77
N ASP A 70 -8.13 15.14 -15.12
CA ASP A 70 -8.22 16.57 -14.80
C ASP A 70 -8.13 16.78 -13.28
N LYS A 71 -8.84 15.96 -12.49
CA LYS A 71 -8.74 15.99 -11.03
C LYS A 71 -7.32 15.73 -10.52
N MET A 72 -6.62 14.72 -11.07
CA MET A 72 -5.23 14.42 -10.69
C MET A 72 -4.27 15.56 -11.06
N VAL A 73 -4.48 16.18 -12.22
CA VAL A 73 -3.68 17.35 -12.66
C VAL A 73 -3.89 18.53 -11.72
N GLU A 74 -5.14 18.80 -11.33
CA GLU A 74 -5.47 19.84 -10.36
C GLU A 74 -4.83 19.60 -8.99
N GLU A 75 -4.88 18.36 -8.47
CA GLU A 75 -4.25 17.98 -7.20
C GLU A 75 -2.72 18.13 -7.22
N ALA A 76 -2.10 17.85 -8.38
CA ALA A 76 -0.65 17.90 -8.55
C ALA A 76 -0.09 19.30 -8.88
N LYS A 77 -0.93 20.33 -9.07
CA LYS A 77 -0.49 21.69 -9.48
C LYS A 77 0.60 22.31 -8.62
N ASN A 78 0.64 21.97 -7.34
CA ASN A 78 1.60 22.53 -6.38
C ASN A 78 2.87 21.68 -6.23
N GLN A 79 3.01 20.57 -6.96
CA GLN A 79 4.20 19.72 -6.93
C GLN A 79 5.17 20.18 -8.02
N GLU A 80 6.24 20.87 -7.62
CA GLU A 80 7.29 21.33 -8.54
C GLU A 80 8.31 20.22 -8.90
N GLU A 81 8.38 19.16 -8.08
CA GLU A 81 9.30 18.06 -8.30
C GLU A 81 8.85 17.15 -9.45
N PRO A 82 9.77 16.64 -10.28
CA PRO A 82 9.45 15.66 -11.29
C PRO A 82 8.79 14.42 -10.69
N ALA A 83 7.56 14.13 -11.10
CA ALA A 83 6.87 12.93 -10.66
C ALA A 83 7.65 11.66 -11.07
N TRP A 84 7.65 10.65 -10.19
CA TRP A 84 8.31 9.37 -10.43
C TRP A 84 7.82 8.72 -11.74
N ARG A 85 8.73 8.01 -12.41
CA ARG A 85 8.45 7.22 -13.61
C ARG A 85 9.04 5.82 -13.43
N PRO A 86 8.37 4.76 -13.93
CA PRO A 86 8.92 3.42 -13.91
C PRO A 86 10.32 3.40 -14.54
N SER A 87 11.27 2.81 -13.82
CA SER A 87 12.65 2.67 -14.27
C SER A 87 12.78 1.67 -15.43
N GLY A 88 11.80 0.78 -15.55
CA GLY A 88 11.85 -0.39 -16.44
C GLY A 88 12.46 -1.62 -15.76
N ILE A 89 12.84 -1.52 -14.48
CA ILE A 89 13.34 -2.62 -13.65
C ILE A 89 12.26 -2.95 -12.62
N PRO A 90 11.53 -4.07 -12.79
CA PRO A 90 10.41 -4.42 -11.92
C PRO A 90 10.77 -4.50 -10.43
N GLU A 91 11.97 -4.99 -10.11
CA GLU A 91 12.46 -5.14 -8.73
C GLU A 91 12.67 -3.79 -8.02
N GLU A 92 13.00 -2.74 -8.77
CA GLU A 92 13.17 -1.38 -8.22
C GLU A 92 11.81 -0.69 -8.12
N ASP A 93 10.98 -0.84 -9.14
CA ASP A 93 9.66 -0.20 -9.22
C ASP A 93 8.72 -0.73 -8.13
N ILE A 94 8.76 -2.03 -7.83
CA ILE A 94 7.93 -2.63 -6.76
C ILE A 94 8.42 -2.26 -5.36
N ARG A 95 9.72 -1.97 -5.21
CA ARG A 95 10.32 -1.68 -3.90
C ARG A 95 9.64 -0.48 -3.24
N SER A 96 9.42 0.60 -4.01
CA SER A 96 8.75 1.80 -3.51
C SER A 96 7.35 1.50 -2.97
N ALA A 97 6.58 0.68 -3.69
CA ALA A 97 5.24 0.27 -3.26
C ALA A 97 5.25 -0.64 -2.02
N MET A 98 6.25 -1.50 -1.86
CA MET A 98 6.32 -2.46 -0.74
C MET A 98 6.89 -1.86 0.54
N VAL A 99 7.77 -0.86 0.45
CA VAL A 99 8.47 -0.27 1.61
C VAL A 99 7.53 0.13 2.75
N PRO A 100 6.38 0.81 2.54
CA PRO A 100 5.48 1.18 3.65
C PRO A 100 4.98 -0.02 4.45
N TYR A 101 4.64 -1.13 3.78
CA TYR A 101 4.16 -2.35 4.42
C TYR A 101 5.27 -3.03 5.22
N LEU A 102 6.46 -3.13 4.65
CA LEU A 102 7.63 -3.72 5.31
C LEU A 102 8.05 -2.90 6.53
N LEU A 103 7.99 -1.57 6.45
CA LEU A 103 8.26 -0.69 7.59
C LEU A 103 7.24 -0.86 8.71
N LYS A 104 5.95 -0.97 8.38
CA LYS A 104 4.88 -1.25 9.35
C LYS A 104 5.05 -2.61 10.01
N HIS A 105 5.43 -3.64 9.25
CA HIS A 105 5.68 -4.96 9.80
C HIS A 105 6.91 -4.97 10.72
N ARG A 106 7.99 -4.30 10.30
CA ARG A 106 9.21 -4.16 11.11
C ARG A 106 8.94 -3.47 12.45
N SER A 107 8.14 -2.39 12.47
CA SER A 107 7.82 -1.69 13.71
C SER A 107 6.99 -2.55 14.66
N TYR A 108 6.03 -3.31 14.13
CA TYR A 108 5.25 -4.28 14.89
C TYR A 108 6.13 -5.37 15.53
N LEU A 109 7.01 -6.01 14.75
CA LEU A 109 7.91 -7.04 15.27
C LEU A 109 8.86 -6.50 16.36
N ARG A 110 9.40 -5.29 16.16
CA ARG A 110 10.25 -4.65 17.16
C ARG A 110 9.51 -4.39 18.48
N LYS A 111 8.24 -4.02 18.41
CA LYS A 111 7.41 -3.82 19.60
C LYS A 111 7.28 -5.13 20.38
N ILE A 112 6.90 -6.22 19.69
CA ILE A 112 6.75 -7.53 20.30
C ILE A 112 8.06 -8.03 20.90
N LEU A 113 9.17 -7.89 20.16
CA LEU A 113 10.48 -8.30 20.64
C LEU A 113 10.82 -7.60 21.96
N LYS A 114 10.63 -6.29 22.03
CA LYS A 114 10.88 -5.50 23.24
C LYS A 114 10.01 -5.94 24.43
N GLU A 115 8.73 -6.22 24.18
CA GLU A 115 7.82 -6.74 25.21
C GLU A 115 8.31 -8.09 25.75
N LYS A 116 8.74 -9.00 24.87
CA LYS A 116 9.25 -10.32 25.25
C LYS A 116 10.60 -10.26 25.96
N GLU A 117 11.50 -9.39 25.54
CA GLU A 117 12.77 -9.18 26.22
C GLU A 117 12.56 -8.66 27.65
N GLU A 118 11.61 -7.73 27.84
CA GLU A 118 11.28 -7.19 29.15
C GLU A 118 10.62 -8.22 30.07
N GLU A 119 9.67 -9.01 29.55
CA GLU A 119 9.09 -10.15 30.28
C GLU A 119 10.18 -11.14 30.71
N ASN A 120 11.05 -11.52 29.78
CA ASN A 120 12.13 -12.47 30.05
C ASN A 120 13.12 -11.93 31.10
N ARG A 121 13.44 -10.63 31.05
CA ARG A 121 14.30 -9.98 32.05
C ARG A 121 13.71 -10.07 33.45
N LYS A 122 12.42 -9.75 33.62
CA LYS A 122 11.72 -9.87 34.92
C LYS A 122 11.71 -11.31 35.45
N VAL A 123 11.46 -12.27 34.56
CA VAL A 123 11.48 -13.69 34.92
C VAL A 123 12.89 -14.13 35.32
N ALA A 124 13.93 -13.72 34.58
CA ALA A 124 15.31 -14.02 34.91
C ALA A 124 15.73 -13.45 36.27
N GLU A 125 15.36 -12.20 36.57
CA GLU A 125 15.58 -11.56 37.87
C GLU A 125 14.89 -12.36 39.00
N SER A 126 13.64 -12.80 38.79
CA SER A 126 12.90 -13.62 39.76
C SER A 126 13.55 -14.98 40.00
N VAL A 127 14.05 -15.62 38.94
CA VAL A 127 14.77 -16.90 39.03
C VAL A 127 16.07 -16.74 39.82
N LEU A 128 16.83 -15.67 39.57
CA LEU A 128 18.06 -15.40 40.32
C LEU A 128 17.77 -15.16 41.81
N ALA A 129 16.74 -14.36 42.12
CA ALA A 129 16.30 -14.15 43.50
C ALA A 129 15.89 -15.47 44.18
N GLY A 130 15.13 -16.31 43.47
CA GLY A 130 14.75 -17.65 43.94
C GLY A 130 15.97 -18.56 44.20
N ARG A 131 16.95 -18.57 43.29
CA ARG A 131 18.19 -19.35 43.45
C ARG A 131 19.00 -18.91 44.67
N ASN A 132 19.14 -17.59 44.87
CA ASN A 132 19.82 -17.06 46.05
C ASN A 132 19.12 -17.50 47.35
N ARG A 133 17.79 -17.43 47.38
CA ARG A 133 17.01 -17.87 48.54
C ARG A 133 17.19 -19.35 48.84
N VAL A 134 17.21 -20.20 47.81
CA VAL A 134 17.49 -21.64 47.98
C VAL A 134 18.90 -21.85 48.54
N GLY A 135 19.89 -21.10 48.07
CA GLY A 135 21.27 -21.14 48.59
C GLY A 135 21.35 -20.78 50.09
N GLU A 136 20.69 -19.70 50.50
CA GLU A 136 20.60 -19.30 51.93
C GLU A 136 19.97 -20.40 52.79
N LEU A 137 18.85 -20.96 52.33
CA LEU A 137 18.15 -22.03 53.05
C LEU A 137 19.02 -23.29 53.17
N GLN A 138 19.77 -23.65 52.13
CA GLN A 138 20.72 -24.76 52.18
C GLN A 138 21.82 -24.52 53.24
N GLN A 139 22.37 -23.30 53.32
CA GLN A 139 23.36 -22.95 54.34
C GLN A 139 22.78 -23.06 55.75
N LEU A 140 21.57 -22.55 55.97
CA LEU A 140 20.89 -22.64 57.27
C LEU A 140 20.62 -24.09 57.69
N ILE A 141 20.15 -24.93 56.76
CA ILE A 141 19.92 -26.36 56.99
C ILE A 141 21.24 -27.04 57.37
N GLN A 142 22.33 -26.73 56.65
CA GLN A 142 23.64 -27.30 56.92
C GLN A 142 24.20 -26.87 58.28
N ALA A 143 24.08 -25.59 58.64
CA ALA A 143 24.49 -25.08 59.94
C ALA A 143 23.71 -25.73 61.08
N ARG A 144 22.39 -25.86 60.93
CA ARG A 144 21.53 -26.54 61.91
C ARG A 144 21.92 -28.01 62.06
N LYS A 145 22.18 -28.71 60.95
CA LYS A 145 22.64 -30.11 60.95
C LYS A 145 23.95 -30.24 61.72
N GLN A 146 24.92 -29.36 61.49
CA GLN A 146 26.20 -29.36 62.21
C GLN A 146 26.02 -29.10 63.71
N ALA A 147 25.16 -28.14 64.09
CA ALA A 147 24.84 -27.88 65.50
C ALA A 147 24.24 -29.11 66.20
N TRP A 148 23.31 -29.80 65.55
CA TRP A 148 22.74 -31.05 66.09
C TRP A 148 23.78 -32.16 66.24
N GLN A 149 24.71 -32.27 65.28
CA GLN A 149 25.81 -33.24 65.36
C GLN A 149 26.75 -32.95 66.53
N ALA A 150 27.05 -31.66 66.79
CA ALA A 150 27.86 -31.24 67.93
C ALA A 150 27.18 -31.59 69.26
N ILE A 151 25.91 -31.24 69.44
CA ILE A 151 25.13 -31.57 70.65
C ILE A 151 25.09 -33.09 70.87
N SER A 152 24.84 -33.88 69.82
CA SER A 152 24.82 -35.34 69.94
C SER A 152 26.18 -35.91 70.35
N LYS A 153 27.28 -35.29 69.90
CA LYS A 153 28.64 -35.68 70.30
C LYS A 153 28.90 -35.38 71.77
N GLU A 154 28.58 -34.16 72.21
CA GLU A 154 28.68 -33.75 73.63
C GLU A 154 27.86 -34.65 74.54
N GLN A 155 26.63 -35.00 74.15
CA GLN A 155 25.79 -35.94 74.90
C GLN A 155 26.43 -37.32 75.03
N ARG A 156 27.06 -37.84 73.97
CA ARG A 156 27.78 -39.12 74.03
C ARG A 156 28.98 -39.05 74.96
N GLU A 157 29.76 -37.97 74.89
CA GLU A 157 30.91 -37.75 75.77
C GLU A 157 30.47 -37.67 77.24
N LEU A 158 29.39 -36.96 77.53
CA LEU A 158 28.80 -36.87 78.87
C LEU A 158 28.32 -38.25 79.38
N ILE A 159 27.64 -39.03 78.56
CA ILE A 159 27.21 -40.40 78.92
C ILE A 159 28.41 -41.30 79.20
N MET A 160 29.51 -41.16 78.46
CA MET A 160 30.75 -41.90 78.71
C MET A 160 31.41 -41.50 80.02
N THR A 161 31.29 -40.24 80.46
CA THR A 161 31.78 -39.79 81.78
C THR A 161 30.93 -40.28 82.95
N PHE A 162 29.63 -40.54 82.74
CA PHE A 162 28.72 -41.06 83.77
C PHE A 162 28.65 -42.60 83.82
N LYS A 163 29.23 -43.30 82.84
CA LYS A 163 29.49 -44.74 82.94
C LYS A 163 30.82 -44.94 83.67
N GLU A 164 30.76 -45.20 84.97
CA GLU A 164 31.92 -45.73 85.71
C GLU A 164 32.35 -47.08 85.12
N PRO A 165 33.67 -47.35 85.02
CA PRO A 165 34.17 -48.68 84.73
C PRO A 165 33.89 -49.60 85.92
N GLN A 166 33.45 -50.84 85.63
CA GLN A 166 33.52 -51.93 86.60
C GLN A 166 34.97 -52.22 87.01
#